data_AF-A0A3N5N1J0-F1
#
_entry.id   AF-A0A3N5N1J0-F1
#
_cell.length_a   1.000
_cell.length_b   1.000
_cell.length_c   1.000
_cell.angle_alpha   90.00
_cell.angle_beta   90.00
_cell.angle_gamma   90.00
#
_symmetry.space_group_name_H-M   'P 1'
#
loop_
_entity.id
_entity.type
_entity.pdbx_description
1 polymer ?
#
loop_
_entity_poly.entity_id
_entity_poly.type
_entity_poly.pdbx_seq_one_letter_code
_entity_poly.pdbx_strand_id
1 'polypeptide(L)'
;MSLPISPVTRSKATARNNYNRLSRWYDLVSGSTEKKYREYGLRELNAREGEHVLEIGFGTGHCLLALARAVGSRGQVFGLDLSEGMAAISRQRLQKAGLVDRVDLRVGDATCLPFDPGSLDAVFMSFTLELFDTPELPVVLEQIQRALRPAG
;
A
#
# COMPACT_ATOMS: atom_id res chain seq x y z
N MET A 1 29.65 13.67 1.40
CA MET A 1 29.82 12.26 1.80
C MET A 1 28.46 11.61 1.78
N SER A 2 28.15 10.79 0.78
CA SER A 2 26.96 9.95 0.78
C SER A 2 27.15 8.87 1.85
N LEU A 3 26.24 8.81 2.82
CA LEU A 3 26.19 7.66 3.73
C LEU A 3 25.91 6.41 2.89
N PRO A 4 26.63 5.29 3.09
CA PRO A 4 26.28 4.05 2.43
C PRO A 4 24.86 3.67 2.86
N ILE A 5 23.94 3.60 1.89
CA ILE A 5 22.58 3.13 2.11
C ILE A 5 22.71 1.68 2.59
N SER A 6 22.26 1.41 3.83
CA SER A 6 22.27 0.05 4.37
C SER A 6 21.28 -0.80 3.57
N PRO A 7 21.73 -1.86 2.87
CA PRO A 7 20.83 -2.67 2.04
C PRO A 7 19.83 -3.43 2.91
N VAL A 8 18.64 -3.68 2.36
CA VAL A 8 17.68 -4.58 2.98
C VAL A 8 18.20 -6.00 2.80
N THR A 9 18.73 -6.60 3.87
CA THR A 9 19.40 -7.92 3.81
C THR A 9 18.45 -9.11 3.94
N ARG A 10 17.15 -8.87 4.16
CA ARG A 10 16.14 -9.92 4.34
C ARG A 10 15.45 -10.26 3.01
N SER A 11 15.21 -11.55 2.77
CA SER A 11 14.44 -11.99 1.60
C SER A 11 12.96 -11.58 1.68
N LYS A 12 12.28 -11.49 0.53
CA LYS A 12 10.81 -11.30 0.44
C LYS A 12 10.04 -12.37 1.22
N ALA A 13 10.48 -13.62 1.15
CA ALA A 13 9.86 -14.72 1.90
C ALA A 13 9.97 -14.51 3.42
N THR A 14 11.12 -14.03 3.90
CA THR A 14 11.34 -13.69 5.32
C THR A 14 10.45 -12.51 5.73
N ALA A 15 10.38 -11.46 4.92
CA ALA A 15 9.50 -10.31 5.18
C ALA A 15 8.03 -10.75 5.28
N ARG A 16 7.52 -11.48 4.27
CA ARG A 16 6.16 -12.02 4.25
C ARG A 16 5.84 -12.85 5.50
N ASN A 17 6.72 -13.78 5.87
CA ASN A 17 6.52 -14.64 7.04
C ASN A 17 6.47 -13.84 8.35
N ASN A 18 7.32 -12.81 8.48
CA ASN A 18 7.32 -11.94 9.65
C ASN A 18 6.02 -11.14 9.74
N TYR A 19 5.56 -10.53 8.65
CA TYR A 19 4.30 -9.78 8.63
C TYR A 19 3.08 -10.68 8.82
N ASN A 20 3.07 -11.90 8.31
CA ASN A 20 2.01 -12.88 8.59
C ASN A 20 1.89 -13.15 10.10
N ARG A 21 3.02 -13.35 10.79
CA ARG A 21 3.07 -13.59 12.26
C ARG A 21 2.70 -12.35 13.08
N LEU A 22 3.17 -11.18 12.65
CA LEU A 22 2.95 -9.91 13.35
C LEU A 22 1.56 -9.32 13.12
N SER A 23 0.87 -9.72 12.05
CA SER A 23 -0.41 -9.16 11.60
C SER A 23 -1.37 -8.81 12.76
N ARG A 24 -1.63 -9.77 13.66
CA ARG A 24 -2.54 -9.61 14.82
C ARG A 24 -2.13 -8.54 15.83
N TRP A 25 -0.83 -8.32 15.98
CA TRP A 25 -0.26 -7.40 16.97
C TRP A 25 0.24 -6.10 16.34
N TYR A 26 0.25 -6.01 15.01
CA TYR A 26 0.86 -4.90 14.28
C TYR A 26 0.34 -3.55 14.75
N ASP A 27 -0.99 -3.40 14.82
CA ASP A 27 -1.62 -2.15 15.24
C ASP A 27 -1.25 -1.71 16.67
N LEU A 28 -0.94 -2.66 17.56
CA LEU A 28 -0.54 -2.37 18.94
C LEU A 28 0.90 -1.84 19.01
N VAL A 29 1.74 -2.20 18.05
CA VAL A 29 3.17 -1.84 18.03
C VAL A 29 3.44 -0.61 17.17
N SER A 30 2.70 -0.41 16.07
CA SER A 30 2.93 0.67 15.09
C SER A 30 1.94 1.85 15.20
N GLY A 31 0.87 1.70 15.99
CA GLY A 31 -0.33 2.55 15.88
C GLY A 31 -0.12 4.05 16.11
N SER A 32 0.64 4.45 17.12
CA SER A 32 0.65 5.83 17.61
C SER A 32 1.55 6.77 16.80
N THR A 33 2.74 6.33 16.41
CA THR A 33 3.77 7.19 15.80
C THR A 33 3.56 7.34 14.29
N GLU A 34 3.19 6.26 13.60
CA GLU A 34 3.02 6.27 12.14
C GLU A 34 1.75 7.01 11.70
N LYS A 35 0.71 7.04 12.54
CA LYS A 35 -0.61 7.61 12.21
C LYS A 35 -0.52 9.04 11.69
N LYS A 36 0.26 9.90 12.37
CA LYS A 36 0.43 11.30 11.97
C LYS A 36 0.99 11.43 10.54
N TYR A 37 1.97 10.60 10.19
CA TYR A 37 2.61 10.62 8.88
C TYR A 37 1.72 10.01 7.79
N ARG A 38 0.97 8.95 8.10
CA ARG A 38 -0.07 8.40 7.22
C ARG A 38 -1.14 9.46 6.89
N GLU A 39 -1.65 10.13 7.90
CA GLU A 39 -2.65 11.20 7.73
C GLU A 39 -2.10 12.42 6.99
N TYR A 40 -0.81 12.73 7.15
CA TYR A 40 -0.15 13.74 6.33
C TYR A 40 -0.06 13.30 4.86
N GLY A 41 0.47 12.11 4.59
CA GLY A 41 0.60 11.58 3.24
C GLY A 41 -0.74 11.46 2.50
N LEU A 42 -1.80 11.01 3.18
CA LEU A 42 -3.15 10.95 2.60
C LEU A 42 -3.70 12.33 2.22
N ARG A 43 -3.37 13.36 3.00
CA ARG A 43 -3.76 14.75 2.69
C ARG A 43 -2.99 15.32 1.51
N GLU A 44 -1.69 15.00 1.40
CA GLU A 44 -0.88 15.42 0.26
C GLU A 44 -1.29 14.70 -1.03
N LEU A 45 -1.56 13.39 -0.96
CA LEU A 45 -2.12 12.62 -2.08
C LEU A 45 -3.45 13.20 -2.54
N ASN A 46 -4.28 13.64 -1.58
CA ASN A 46 -5.50 14.40 -1.83
C ASN A 46 -6.46 13.70 -2.80
N ALA A 47 -6.61 12.39 -2.66
CA ALA A 47 -7.43 11.56 -3.53
C ALA A 47 -8.86 12.11 -3.67
N ARG A 48 -9.36 12.12 -4.90
CA ARG A 48 -10.63 12.73 -5.29
C ARG A 48 -11.68 11.69 -5.64
N GLU A 49 -12.93 12.12 -5.54
CA GLU A 49 -14.07 11.28 -5.90
C GLU A 49 -13.98 10.86 -7.38
N GLY A 50 -14.11 9.57 -7.65
CA GLY A 50 -13.97 9.01 -9.00
C GLY A 50 -12.60 8.46 -9.35
N GLU A 51 -11.56 8.72 -8.55
CA GLU A 51 -10.20 8.27 -8.86
C GLU A 51 -9.98 6.78 -8.61
N HIS A 52 -9.06 6.21 -9.38
CA HIS A 52 -8.53 4.87 -9.21
C HIS A 52 -7.18 4.94 -8.49
N VAL A 53 -7.15 4.50 -7.22
CA VAL A 53 -5.96 4.64 -6.36
C VAL A 53 -5.43 3.28 -5.95
N LEU A 54 -4.12 3.05 -6.09
CA LEU A 54 -3.44 1.87 -5.58
C LEU A 54 -2.69 2.20 -4.28
N GLU A 55 -2.92 1.43 -3.22
CA GLU A 55 -2.04 1.39 -2.06
C GLU A 55 -1.12 0.16 -2.11
N ILE A 56 0.20 0.37 -2.07
CA ILE A 56 1.20 -0.70 -1.99
C ILE A 56 1.69 -0.81 -0.55
N GLY A 57 1.63 -2.03 0.01
CA GLY A 57 1.97 -2.31 1.40
C GLY A 57 0.88 -1.85 2.38
N PHE A 58 -0.39 -2.12 2.07
CA PHE A 58 -1.52 -1.61 2.84
C PHE A 58 -1.60 -2.13 4.29
N GLY A 59 -0.86 -3.19 4.64
CA GLY A 59 -0.77 -3.70 5.99
C GLY A 59 -2.14 -4.08 6.57
N THR A 60 -2.49 -3.51 7.72
CA THR A 60 -3.79 -3.78 8.36
C THR A 60 -4.94 -2.94 7.76
N GLY A 61 -4.67 -2.05 6.79
CA GLY A 61 -5.70 -1.39 5.98
C GLY A 61 -6.28 -0.11 6.58
N HIS A 62 -5.49 0.64 7.36
CA HIS A 62 -5.92 1.94 7.89
C HIS A 62 -6.11 2.98 6.77
N CYS A 63 -5.16 3.08 5.85
CA CYS A 63 -5.21 4.04 4.76
C CYS A 63 -6.25 3.66 3.71
N LEU A 64 -6.41 2.36 3.41
CA LEU A 64 -7.49 1.84 2.57
C LEU A 64 -8.88 2.39 2.96
N LEU A 65 -9.19 2.51 4.25
CA LEU A 65 -10.46 3.08 4.70
C LEU A 65 -10.60 4.56 4.31
N ALA A 66 -9.53 5.34 4.46
CA ALA A 66 -9.52 6.75 4.12
C ALA A 66 -9.63 6.95 2.60
N LEU A 67 -8.85 6.19 1.84
CA LEU A 67 -8.86 6.20 0.38
C LEU A 67 -10.23 5.79 -0.17
N ALA A 68 -10.82 4.70 0.35
CA ALA A 68 -12.11 4.18 -0.12
C ALA A 68 -13.25 5.18 0.12
N ARG A 69 -13.18 5.97 1.20
CA ARG A 69 -14.12 7.07 1.45
C ARG A 69 -13.88 8.25 0.52
N ALA A 70 -12.61 8.62 0.30
CA ALA A 70 -12.23 9.77 -0.52
C ALA A 70 -12.64 9.60 -1.98
N VAL A 71 -12.40 8.43 -2.57
CA VAL A 71 -12.75 8.16 -3.97
C VAL A 71 -14.26 7.98 -4.19
N GLY A 72 -15.05 7.92 -3.11
CA GLY A 72 -16.50 7.81 -3.14
C GLY A 72 -16.98 6.54 -3.84
N SER A 73 -18.22 6.53 -4.34
CA SER A 73 -18.83 5.39 -5.04
C SER A 73 -18.41 5.26 -6.51
N ARG A 74 -17.91 6.34 -7.10
CA ARG A 74 -17.52 6.43 -8.52
C ARG A 74 -16.07 6.01 -8.79
N GLY A 75 -15.21 6.03 -7.77
CA GLY A 75 -13.81 5.60 -7.90
C GLY A 75 -13.61 4.15 -7.47
N GLN A 76 -12.34 3.75 -7.34
CA GLN A 76 -11.96 2.41 -6.90
C GLN A 76 -10.63 2.46 -6.17
N VAL A 77 -10.52 1.73 -5.05
CA VAL A 77 -9.23 1.51 -4.39
C VAL A 77 -8.75 0.10 -4.67
N PHE A 78 -7.46 -0.03 -4.94
CA PHE A 78 -6.75 -1.29 -5.02
C PHE A 78 -5.73 -1.36 -3.90
N GLY A 79 -5.60 -2.51 -3.26
CA GLY A 79 -4.54 -2.77 -2.29
C GLY A 79 -3.64 -3.89 -2.79
N LEU A 80 -2.33 -3.69 -2.78
CA LEU A 80 -1.34 -4.74 -3.02
C LEU A 80 -0.45 -4.92 -1.79
N ASP A 81 -0.39 -6.13 -1.22
CA ASP A 81 0.51 -6.45 -0.10
C ASP A 81 1.11 -7.84 -0.30
N LEU A 82 2.33 -8.07 0.19
CA LEU A 82 3.00 -9.37 0.14
C LEU A 82 2.39 -10.40 1.11
N SER A 83 1.69 -9.93 2.15
CA SER A 83 1.25 -10.71 3.30
C SER A 83 -0.24 -11.06 3.24
N GLU A 84 -0.55 -12.36 3.16
CA GLU A 84 -1.91 -12.88 3.29
C GLU A 84 -2.53 -12.57 4.65
N GLY A 85 -1.73 -12.57 5.72
CA GLY A 85 -2.19 -12.22 7.07
C GLY A 85 -2.63 -10.76 7.16
N MET A 86 -1.91 -9.85 6.51
CA MET A 86 -2.29 -8.44 6.40
C MET A 86 -3.58 -8.27 5.58
N ALA A 87 -3.68 -8.97 4.44
CA ALA A 87 -4.89 -8.98 3.63
C ALA A 87 -6.13 -9.47 4.41
N ALA A 88 -5.98 -10.51 5.24
CA ALA A 88 -7.08 -11.02 6.07
C ALA A 88 -7.56 -9.99 7.10
N ILE A 89 -6.65 -9.32 7.79
CA ILE A 89 -7.00 -8.27 8.77
C ILE A 89 -7.63 -7.06 8.08
N SER A 90 -7.03 -6.61 6.97
CA SER A 90 -7.57 -5.51 6.16
C SER A 90 -8.99 -5.79 5.69
N ARG A 91 -9.26 -7.01 5.20
CA ARG A 91 -10.61 -7.42 4.80
C ARG A 91 -11.61 -7.32 5.96
N GLN A 92 -11.26 -7.81 7.15
CA GLN A 92 -12.13 -7.69 8.32
C GLN A 92 -12.38 -6.22 8.71
N ARG A 93 -11.35 -5.38 8.63
CA ARG A 93 -11.47 -3.94 8.90
C ARG A 93 -12.40 -3.26 7.91
N LEU A 94 -12.25 -3.54 6.62
CA LEU A 94 -13.12 -3.01 5.57
C LEU A 94 -14.57 -3.46 5.74
N GLN A 95 -14.80 -4.74 6.07
CA GLN A 95 -16.14 -5.28 6.34
C GLN A 95 -16.81 -4.55 7.50
N LYS A 96 -16.10 -4.36 8.63
CA LYS A 96 -16.63 -3.61 9.78
C LYS A 96 -16.98 -2.16 9.44
N ALA A 97 -16.30 -1.57 8.47
CA ALA A 97 -16.56 -0.22 8.01
C ALA A 97 -17.59 -0.13 6.87
N GLY A 98 -18.12 -1.25 6.37
CA GLY A 98 -19.03 -1.28 5.22
C GLY A 98 -18.37 -0.89 3.88
N LEU A 99 -17.05 -1.08 3.76
CA LEU A 99 -16.25 -0.65 2.60
C LEU A 99 -15.56 -1.81 1.87
N VAL A 100 -15.89 -3.06 2.20
CA VAL A 100 -15.23 -4.24 1.60
C VAL A 100 -15.39 -4.29 0.08
N ASP A 101 -16.54 -3.88 -0.45
CA ASP A 101 -16.81 -3.86 -1.88
C ASP A 101 -16.21 -2.64 -2.59
N ARG A 102 -15.58 -1.72 -1.84
CA ARG A 102 -14.93 -0.51 -2.37
C ARG A 102 -13.43 -0.68 -2.58
N VAL A 103 -12.87 -1.82 -2.17
CA VAL A 103 -11.43 -2.08 -2.21
C VAL A 103 -11.16 -3.47 -2.77
N ASP A 104 -10.39 -3.52 -3.86
CA ASP A 104 -9.87 -4.78 -4.41
C ASP A 104 -8.52 -5.09 -3.75
N LEU A 105 -8.53 -6.04 -2.81
CA LEU A 105 -7.35 -6.50 -2.10
C LEU A 105 -6.66 -7.65 -2.84
N ARG A 106 -5.40 -7.43 -3.22
CA ARG A 106 -4.55 -8.39 -3.91
C ARG A 106 -3.32 -8.72 -3.07
N VAL A 107 -2.96 -9.99 -3.06
CA VAL A 107 -1.68 -10.45 -2.51
C VAL A 107 -0.70 -10.61 -3.67
N GLY A 108 0.43 -9.90 -3.62
CA GLY A 108 1.39 -9.90 -4.72
C GLY A 108 2.62 -9.04 -4.48
N ASP A 109 3.46 -8.99 -5.50
CA ASP A 109 4.77 -8.33 -5.46
C ASP A 109 4.75 -7.03 -6.28
N ALA A 110 5.18 -5.93 -5.69
CA ALA A 110 5.18 -4.63 -6.36
C ALA A 110 6.19 -4.54 -7.51
N THR A 111 7.15 -5.47 -7.60
CA THR A 111 8.04 -5.57 -8.78
C THR A 111 7.29 -6.05 -10.04
N CYS A 112 6.04 -6.50 -9.90
CA CYS A 112 5.18 -6.89 -11.01
C CYS A 112 3.73 -6.47 -10.73
N LEU A 113 3.40 -5.21 -11.04
CA LEU A 113 2.07 -4.66 -10.77
C LEU A 113 1.01 -5.22 -11.76
N PRO A 114 -0.09 -5.82 -11.27
CA PRO A 114 -1.15 -6.41 -12.09
C PRO A 114 -2.14 -5.35 -12.60
N PHE A 115 -1.62 -4.25 -13.15
CA PHE A 115 -2.39 -3.12 -13.66
C PHE A 115 -1.93 -2.75 -15.06
N ASP A 116 -2.89 -2.36 -15.90
CA ASP A 116 -2.60 -1.89 -17.26
C ASP A 116 -1.88 -0.55 -17.22
N PRO A 117 -1.07 -0.22 -18.26
CA PRO A 117 -0.44 1.09 -18.33
C PRO A 117 -1.47 2.24 -18.31
N GLY A 118 -1.21 3.31 -17.58
CA GLY A 118 -2.11 4.47 -17.53
C GLY A 118 -3.51 4.19 -16.96
N SER A 119 -3.64 3.19 -16.07
CA SER A 119 -4.94 2.79 -15.52
C SER A 119 -5.26 3.40 -14.15
N LEU A 120 -4.25 3.92 -13.44
CA LEU A 120 -4.36 4.49 -12.11
C LEU A 120 -4.21 6.02 -12.12
N ASP A 121 -4.99 6.68 -11.27
CA ASP A 121 -4.89 8.13 -11.05
C ASP A 121 -3.84 8.48 -9.99
N ALA A 122 -3.60 7.58 -9.04
CA ALA A 122 -2.64 7.80 -7.96
C ALA A 122 -2.10 6.49 -7.37
N VAL A 123 -0.88 6.54 -6.82
CA VAL A 123 -0.30 5.47 -6.01
C VAL A 123 0.09 6.02 -4.64
N PHE A 124 -0.26 5.27 -3.59
CA PHE A 124 0.08 5.57 -2.21
C PHE A 124 0.98 4.48 -1.62
N MET A 125 2.04 4.91 -0.93
CA MET A 125 2.93 4.05 -0.16
C MET A 125 3.21 4.71 1.18
N SER A 126 3.07 3.97 2.27
CA SER A 126 3.43 4.45 3.59
C SER A 126 4.25 3.40 4.31
N PHE A 127 5.44 3.79 4.78
CA PHE A 127 6.39 2.92 5.48
C PHE A 127 6.65 1.57 4.78
N THR A 128 6.66 1.60 3.44
CA THR A 128 6.75 0.41 2.59
C THR A 128 7.95 0.47 1.64
N LEU A 129 8.30 1.64 1.12
CA LEU A 129 9.36 1.76 0.11
C LEU A 129 10.73 1.34 0.68
N GLU A 130 10.99 1.65 1.96
CA GLU A 130 12.19 1.25 2.68
C GLU A 130 12.33 -0.28 2.92
N LEU A 131 11.29 -1.05 2.59
CA LEU A 131 11.28 -2.50 2.79
C LEU A 131 11.73 -3.27 1.54
N PHE A 132 11.85 -2.60 0.39
CA PHE A 132 12.37 -3.17 -0.84
C PHE A 132 13.90 -3.20 -0.83
N ASP A 133 14.47 -4.21 -1.47
CA ASP A 133 15.91 -4.23 -1.68
C ASP A 133 16.32 -3.13 -2.68
N THR A 134 17.54 -2.62 -2.54
CA THR A 134 18.05 -1.50 -3.34
C THR A 134 17.99 -1.77 -4.86
N PRO A 135 18.30 -2.99 -5.36
CA PRO A 135 18.14 -3.32 -6.78
C PRO A 135 16.68 -3.37 -7.25
N GLU A 136 15.72 -3.56 -6.35
CA GLU A 136 14.29 -3.64 -6.68
C GLU A 136 13.64 -2.27 -6.75
N LEU A 137 14.18 -1.26 -6.05
CA LEU A 137 13.62 0.09 -6.03
C LEU A 137 13.39 0.67 -7.44
N PRO A 138 14.35 0.63 -8.39
CA PRO A 138 14.11 1.11 -9.75
C PRO A 138 12.98 0.36 -10.46
N VAL A 139 12.89 -0.97 -10.27
CA VAL A 139 11.87 -1.82 -10.90
C VAL A 139 10.48 -1.47 -10.37
N VAL A 140 10.34 -1.29 -9.05
CA VAL A 140 9.07 -0.90 -8.43
C VAL A 140 8.64 0.48 -8.91
N LEU A 141 9.55 1.45 -8.95
CA LEU A 141 9.26 2.80 -9.42
C LEU A 141 8.86 2.82 -10.90
N GLU A 142 9.50 2.00 -11.74
CA GLU A 142 9.12 1.85 -13.15
C GLU A 142 7.72 1.23 -13.31
N GLN A 143 7.39 0.21 -12.51
CA GLN A 143 6.04 -0.37 -12.52
C GLN A 143 4.98 0.64 -12.08
N ILE A 144 5.26 1.44 -11.05
CA ILE A 144 4.38 2.52 -10.59
C ILE A 144 4.18 3.55 -11.71
N GLN A 145 5.28 4.05 -12.29
CA GLN A 145 5.23 5.03 -13.37
C GLN A 145 4.46 4.51 -14.59
N ARG A 146 4.64 3.23 -14.95
CA ARG A 146 3.90 2.60 -16.04
C ARG A 146 2.39 2.58 -15.77
N ALA A 147 1.99 2.22 -14.56
CA ALA A 147 0.57 2.05 -14.21
C ALA A 147 -0.17 3.39 -14.03
N LEU A 148 0.54 4.47 -13.70
CA LEU A 148 -0.01 5.81 -13.55
C LEU A 148 -0.42 6.43 -14.90
N ARG A 149 -1.54 7.14 -14.90
CA ARG A 149 -1.93 8.05 -15.98
C ARG A 149 -0.93 9.21 -16.10
N PRO A 150 -0.85 9.88 -17.26
CA PRO A 150 -0.16 11.16 -17.33
C PRO A 150 -0.68 12.13 -16.27
N ALA A 151 0.23 12.74 -15.50
CA ALA A 151 -0.05 13.62 -14.36
C ALA A 151 -0.68 12.96 -13.11
N GLY A 152 -0.69 11.62 -13.04
CA GLY A 152 -0.92 10.88 -11.79
C GLY A 152 0.33 10.69 -10.94
#